data_AF-A0A9P3BXJ7-F1
#
_entry.id   AF-A0A9P3BXJ7-F1
#
_cell.length_a   1.000
_cell.length_b   1.000
_cell.length_c   1.000
_cell.angle_alpha   90.00
_cell.angle_beta   90.00
_cell.angle_gamma   90.00
#
_symmetry.space_group_name_H-M   'P 1'
#
loop_
_entity.id
_entity.type
_entity.pdbx_description
1 polymer ?
#
loop_
_entity_poly.entity_id
_entity_poly.type
_entity_poly.pdbx_seq_one_letter_code
_entity_poly.pdbx_strand_id
1 'polypeptide(L)'
;MSASSVAQLAIYSVLVCPALYLTLCHHRWGLLGWGYLLAFCILRITGGGLSIHSSGSGAKIISSVGISPMLLALDGILHEARVYRNRNLDKRLEYAFMAFVHVVVATGVAMVGTGAGGLAGEHPKASDQTNLDVGMALLEACWAILTIWALWTLKDCSEKTIPGVMEGEMLLHGVLLATVFVGIRVLYGLIAESTQKQNLNPVAGSLAIRTVLGLLPELITTLILVFVGFRTRHIGRYNRRVVQTGET
;
A
#
# COMPACT_ATOMS: atom_id res chain seq x y z
N MET A 1 -0.49 -25.64 -9.57
CA MET A 1 0.36 -24.45 -9.42
C MET A 1 -0.07 -23.41 -10.44
N SER A 2 -0.59 -22.25 -10.03
CA SER A 2 -0.90 -21.16 -10.98
C SER A 2 0.38 -20.38 -11.30
N ALA A 3 0.66 -20.16 -12.58
CA ALA A 3 1.83 -19.40 -13.05
C ALA A 3 1.92 -18.00 -12.39
N SER A 4 0.77 -17.39 -12.08
CA SER A 4 0.67 -16.12 -11.36
C SER A 4 1.30 -16.15 -9.96
N SER A 5 1.17 -17.26 -9.22
CA SER A 5 1.71 -17.38 -7.85
C SER A 5 3.23 -17.54 -7.87
N VAL A 6 3.77 -18.26 -8.86
CA VAL A 6 5.21 -18.40 -9.07
C VAL A 6 5.81 -17.06 -9.50
N ALA A 7 5.16 -16.34 -10.42
CA ALA A 7 5.58 -15.00 -10.83
C ALA A 7 5.57 -14.01 -9.66
N GLN A 8 4.49 -14.00 -8.86
CA GLN A 8 4.42 -13.18 -7.65
C GLN A 8 5.59 -13.47 -6.71
N LEU A 9 5.83 -14.75 -6.39
CA LEU A 9 6.93 -15.14 -5.51
C LEU A 9 8.28 -14.66 -6.04
N ALA A 10 8.61 -14.98 -7.30
CA ALA A 10 9.88 -14.62 -7.90
C ALA A 10 10.12 -13.10 -7.93
N ILE A 11 9.11 -12.32 -8.34
CA ILE A 11 9.22 -10.88 -8.48
C ILE A 11 9.37 -10.20 -7.11
N TYR A 12 8.52 -10.54 -6.13
CA TYR A 12 8.58 -9.90 -4.82
C TYR A 12 9.80 -10.36 -3.99
N SER A 13 10.33 -11.57 -4.23
CA SER A 13 11.63 -11.99 -3.68
C SER A 13 12.78 -11.11 -4.15
N VAL A 14 12.71 -10.54 -5.35
CA VAL A 14 13.71 -9.56 -5.82
C VAL A 14 13.42 -8.17 -5.26
N LEU A 15 12.14 -7.75 -5.22
CA LEU A 15 11.72 -6.41 -4.76
C LEU A 15 11.84 -6.20 -3.24
N VAL A 16 11.92 -7.26 -2.44
CA VAL A 16 12.15 -7.15 -0.99
C VAL A 16 13.50 -6.51 -0.69
N CYS A 17 14.53 -6.76 -1.52
CA CYS A 17 15.87 -6.18 -1.35
C CYS A 17 15.88 -4.64 -1.48
N PRO A 18 15.36 -4.04 -2.57
CA PRO A 18 15.26 -2.58 -2.65
C PRO A 18 14.29 -2.02 -1.61
N ALA A 19 13.18 -2.69 -1.29
CA ALA A 19 12.27 -2.22 -0.24
C ALA A 19 12.98 -2.14 1.13
N LEU A 20 13.74 -3.16 1.51
CA LEU A 20 14.56 -3.16 2.72
C LEU A 20 15.60 -2.03 2.70
N TYR A 21 16.30 -1.86 1.58
CA TYR A 21 17.27 -0.78 1.43
C TYR A 21 16.65 0.61 1.61
N LEU A 22 15.48 0.85 1.04
CA LEU A 22 14.76 2.13 1.14
C LEU A 22 14.30 2.40 2.58
N THR A 23 13.81 1.39 3.29
CA THR A 23 13.45 1.48 4.71
C THR A 23 14.64 1.95 5.56
N LEU A 24 15.85 1.44 5.25
CA LEU A 24 17.07 1.85 5.95
C LEU A 24 17.53 3.27 5.56
N CYS A 25 17.30 3.69 4.31
CA CYS A 25 17.75 5.00 3.80
C CYS A 25 16.90 6.18 4.28
N HIS A 26 15.57 6.02 4.28
CA HIS A 26 14.64 7.11 4.60
C HIS A 26 14.46 7.38 6.11
N HIS A 27 15.00 6.48 6.95
CA HIS A 27 15.16 6.66 8.40
C HIS A 27 13.87 7.13 9.10
N ARG A 28 13.95 7.96 10.16
CA ARG A 28 12.83 8.27 11.07
C ARG A 28 11.55 8.83 10.41
N TRP A 29 11.66 9.60 9.33
CA TRP A 29 10.51 10.29 8.74
C TRP A 29 9.80 9.44 7.67
N GLY A 30 10.53 8.58 6.97
CA GLY A 30 9.94 7.64 6.00
C GLY A 30 9.72 6.22 6.54
N LEU A 31 10.17 5.90 7.76
CA LEU A 31 10.16 4.53 8.29
C LEU A 31 8.80 3.85 8.18
N LEU A 32 7.71 4.58 8.44
CA LEU A 32 6.35 4.06 8.33
C LEU A 32 6.03 3.69 6.87
N GLY A 33 6.21 4.60 5.92
CA GLY A 33 5.91 4.36 4.51
C GLY A 33 6.70 3.20 3.91
N TRP A 34 8.03 3.25 4.03
CA TRP A 34 8.91 2.23 3.46
C TRP A 34 8.85 0.91 4.24
N GLY A 35 8.65 0.96 5.56
CA GLY A 35 8.42 -0.22 6.39
C GLY A 35 7.17 -0.98 5.98
N TYR A 36 6.06 -0.28 5.68
CA TYR A 36 4.86 -0.91 5.16
C TYR A 36 5.02 -1.43 3.72
N LEU A 37 5.83 -0.77 2.89
CA LEU A 37 6.18 -1.30 1.55
C LEU A 37 6.99 -2.62 1.67
N LEU A 38 7.90 -2.69 2.63
CA LEU A 38 8.62 -3.93 2.95
C LEU A 38 7.65 -5.01 3.46
N ALA A 39 6.75 -4.66 4.38
CA ALA A 39 5.72 -5.57 4.89
C ALA A 39 4.82 -6.09 3.76
N PHE A 40 4.45 -5.24 2.81
CA PHE A 40 3.72 -5.62 1.60
C PHE A 40 4.49 -6.67 0.79
N CYS A 41 5.78 -6.43 0.51
CA CYS A 41 6.61 -7.38 -0.25
C CYS A 41 6.73 -8.74 0.46
N ILE A 42 6.95 -8.74 1.78
CA ILE A 42 7.01 -9.96 2.59
C ILE A 42 5.68 -10.71 2.52
N LEU A 43 4.56 -10.01 2.68
CA LEU A 43 3.23 -10.61 2.62
C LEU A 43 2.97 -11.24 1.24
N ARG A 44 3.46 -10.62 0.16
CA ARG A 44 3.36 -11.19 -1.20
C ARG A 44 4.20 -12.44 -1.40
N ILE A 45 5.41 -12.48 -0.85
CA ILE A 45 6.26 -13.68 -0.86
C ILE A 45 5.55 -14.81 -0.11
N THR A 46 5.06 -14.55 1.11
CA THR A 46 4.35 -15.55 1.92
C THR A 46 3.07 -16.02 1.24
N GLY A 47 2.27 -15.11 0.67
CA GLY A 47 1.05 -15.47 -0.06
C GLY A 47 1.32 -16.30 -1.31
N GLY A 48 2.39 -15.98 -2.05
CA GLY A 48 2.82 -16.75 -3.23
C GLY A 48 3.29 -18.15 -2.85
N GLY A 49 4.14 -18.25 -1.83
CA GLY A 49 4.65 -19.52 -1.30
C GLY A 49 3.53 -20.41 -0.76
N LEU A 50 2.61 -19.84 0.03
CA LEU A 50 1.49 -20.59 0.58
C LEU A 50 0.58 -21.09 -0.54
N SER A 51 0.25 -20.26 -1.53
CA SER A 51 -0.58 -20.67 -2.68
C SER A 51 0.03 -21.79 -3.53
N ILE A 52 1.36 -21.95 -3.52
CA ILE A 52 2.06 -23.03 -4.22
C ILE A 52 1.98 -24.34 -3.42
N HIS A 53 2.14 -24.27 -2.10
CA HIS A 53 2.19 -25.45 -1.23
C HIS A 53 0.81 -25.93 -0.78
N SER A 54 -0.13 -25.03 -0.52
CA SER A 54 -1.49 -25.36 -0.10
C SER A 54 -2.51 -24.34 -0.64
N SER A 55 -3.60 -24.83 -1.24
CA SER A 55 -4.75 -23.99 -1.64
C SER A 55 -5.72 -23.75 -0.47
N GLY A 56 -5.24 -23.85 0.77
CA GLY A 56 -6.04 -23.81 1.99
C GLY A 56 -6.56 -22.41 2.34
N SER A 57 -7.34 -22.33 3.41
CA SER A 57 -7.94 -21.09 3.94
C SER A 57 -6.92 -19.96 4.13
N GLY A 58 -5.70 -20.27 4.58
CA GLY A 58 -4.62 -19.29 4.76
C GLY A 58 -4.21 -18.57 3.46
N ALA A 59 -4.18 -19.25 2.32
CA ALA A 59 -3.84 -18.62 1.04
C ALA A 59 -4.92 -17.62 0.59
N LYS A 60 -6.20 -17.96 0.84
CA LYS A 60 -7.34 -17.07 0.58
C LYS A 60 -7.30 -15.83 1.47
N ILE A 61 -7.05 -16.00 2.77
CA ILE A 61 -6.97 -14.90 3.73
C ILE A 61 -5.84 -13.92 3.35
N ILE A 62 -4.64 -14.44 3.08
CA ILE A 62 -3.48 -13.60 2.72
C ILE A 62 -3.74 -12.84 1.40
N SER A 63 -4.39 -13.49 0.42
CA SER A 63 -4.74 -12.86 -0.86
C SER A 63 -5.71 -11.68 -0.69
N SER A 64 -6.62 -11.75 0.29
CA SER A 64 -7.60 -10.68 0.56
C SER A 64 -7.04 -9.56 1.43
N VAL A 65 -6.13 -9.89 2.35
CA VAL A 65 -5.50 -8.93 3.29
C VAL A 65 -4.37 -8.10 2.65
N GLY A 66 -3.87 -8.54 1.50
CA GLY A 66 -2.62 -8.01 0.94
C GLY A 66 -2.62 -6.55 0.49
N ILE A 67 -3.76 -5.86 0.46
CA ILE A 67 -3.84 -4.43 0.09
C ILE A 67 -3.50 -3.52 1.27
N SER A 68 -3.79 -3.95 2.51
CA SER A 68 -3.68 -3.10 3.70
C SER A 68 -2.28 -2.52 3.92
N PRO A 69 -1.18 -3.31 3.81
CA PRO A 69 0.16 -2.74 3.90
C PRO A 69 0.49 -1.77 2.76
N MET A 70 -0.12 -1.93 1.58
CA MET A 70 0.08 -0.98 0.46
C MET A 70 -0.56 0.38 0.76
N LEU A 71 -1.78 0.39 1.32
CA LEU A 71 -2.44 1.65 1.72
C LEU A 71 -1.66 2.39 2.80
N LEU A 72 -1.14 1.66 3.79
CA LEU A 72 -0.30 2.25 4.84
C LEU A 72 1.06 2.72 4.30
N ALA A 73 1.61 2.05 3.28
CA ALA A 73 2.81 2.53 2.59
C ALA A 73 2.54 3.86 1.86
N LEU A 74 1.41 3.97 1.15
CA LEU A 74 1.00 5.22 0.49
C LEU A 74 0.81 6.35 1.51
N ASP A 75 0.13 6.10 2.63
CA ASP A 75 -0.06 7.08 3.72
C ASP A 75 1.28 7.56 4.28
N GLY A 76 2.18 6.63 4.62
CA GLY A 76 3.48 6.98 5.19
C GLY A 76 4.39 7.74 4.20
N ILE A 77 4.39 7.38 2.91
CA ILE A 77 5.16 8.09 1.88
C ILE A 77 4.54 9.45 1.57
N LEU A 78 3.21 9.57 1.62
CA LEU A 78 2.51 10.85 1.48
C LEU A 78 2.82 11.79 2.64
N HIS A 79 2.85 11.27 3.87
CA HIS A 79 3.29 12.02 5.04
C HIS A 79 4.72 12.52 4.87
N GLU A 80 5.64 11.65 4.45
CA GLU A 80 7.02 12.02 4.17
C GLU A 80 7.11 13.14 3.11
N ALA A 81 6.37 13.01 2.00
CA ALA A 81 6.28 14.03 0.96
C ALA A 81 5.84 15.40 1.51
N ARG A 82 4.86 15.41 2.42
CA ARG A 82 4.30 16.62 3.02
C ARG A 82 5.24 17.28 4.01
N VAL A 83 5.94 16.48 4.82
CA VAL A 83 6.99 16.97 5.72
C VAL A 83 8.11 17.68 4.94
N TYR A 84 8.47 17.18 3.75
CA TYR A 84 9.47 17.82 2.90
C TYR A 84 8.95 19.02 2.10
N ARG A 85 7.66 19.06 1.79
CA ARG A 85 7.03 20.18 1.06
C ARG A 85 6.64 21.36 1.94
N ASN A 86 6.34 21.13 3.22
CA ASN A 86 5.81 22.16 4.11
C ASN A 86 6.46 22.10 5.50
N ARG A 87 7.24 23.13 5.83
CA ARG A 87 7.92 23.25 7.14
C ARG A 87 6.97 23.66 8.27
N ASN A 88 5.86 24.33 7.94
CA ASN A 88 4.83 24.82 8.86
C ASN A 88 3.60 23.91 8.92
N LEU A 89 3.77 22.65 8.51
CA LEU A 89 2.72 21.63 8.53
C LEU A 89 2.17 21.47 9.96
N ASP A 90 0.84 21.47 10.10
CA ASP A 90 0.20 21.22 11.39
C ASP A 90 0.38 19.76 11.79
N LYS A 91 1.39 19.52 12.63
CA LYS A 91 1.76 18.18 13.11
C LYS A 91 0.60 17.46 13.77
N ARG A 92 -0.34 18.18 14.42
CA ARG A 92 -1.50 17.54 15.07
C ARG A 92 -2.43 16.96 14.02
N LEU A 93 -2.72 17.73 12.98
CA LEU A 93 -3.54 17.27 11.86
C LEU A 93 -2.89 16.09 11.13
N GLU A 94 -1.57 16.14 10.92
CA GLU A 94 -0.83 15.04 10.30
C GLU A 94 -0.93 13.74 11.06
N TYR A 95 -0.59 13.77 12.35
CA TYR A 95 -0.62 12.57 13.18
C TYR A 95 -2.05 12.08 13.40
N ALA A 96 -3.04 12.98 13.47
CA ALA A 96 -4.44 12.61 13.53
C ALA A 96 -4.90 11.90 12.25
N PHE A 97 -4.54 12.43 11.07
CA PHE A 97 -4.87 11.81 9.78
C PHE A 97 -4.20 10.44 9.63
N MET A 98 -2.91 10.35 9.94
CA MET A 98 -2.17 9.09 9.90
C MET A 98 -2.78 8.07 10.87
N ALA A 99 -3.10 8.46 12.10
CA ALA A 99 -3.76 7.58 13.07
C ALA A 99 -5.14 7.14 12.58
N PHE A 100 -5.92 8.04 11.98
CA PHE A 100 -7.21 7.72 11.37
C PHE A 100 -7.05 6.65 10.27
N VAL A 101 -6.13 6.84 9.34
CA VAL A 101 -5.84 5.88 8.27
C VAL A 101 -5.43 4.52 8.85
N HIS A 102 -4.55 4.51 9.86
CA HIS A 102 -4.12 3.28 10.51
C HIS A 102 -5.27 2.53 11.17
N VAL A 103 -6.13 3.22 11.92
CA VAL A 103 -7.30 2.61 12.56
C VAL A 103 -8.25 2.05 11.51
N VAL A 104 -8.57 2.84 10.47
CA VAL A 104 -9.48 2.41 9.39
C VAL A 104 -8.93 1.18 8.66
N VAL A 105 -7.64 1.17 8.30
CA VAL A 105 -7.01 0.03 7.63
C VAL A 105 -6.93 -1.18 8.56
N ALA A 106 -6.60 -1.00 9.84
CA ALA A 106 -6.56 -2.07 10.83
C ALA A 106 -7.95 -2.71 11.06
N THR A 107 -9.00 -1.89 11.12
CA THR A 107 -10.38 -2.38 11.19
C THR A 107 -10.76 -3.10 9.90
N GLY A 108 -10.49 -2.52 8.73
CA GLY A 108 -10.82 -3.12 7.44
C GLY A 108 -10.13 -4.47 7.24
N VAL A 109 -8.84 -4.56 7.53
CA VAL A 109 -8.09 -5.81 7.40
C VAL A 109 -8.54 -6.87 8.40
N ALA A 110 -8.91 -6.49 9.62
CA ALA A 110 -9.45 -7.41 10.61
C ALA A 110 -10.78 -7.99 10.14
N MET A 111 -11.68 -7.15 9.61
CA MET A 111 -12.97 -7.59 9.08
C MET A 111 -12.83 -8.49 7.83
N VAL A 112 -11.94 -8.13 6.90
CA VAL A 112 -11.62 -8.97 5.74
C VAL A 112 -11.04 -10.31 6.20
N GLY A 113 -10.13 -10.30 7.18
CA GLY A 113 -9.50 -11.51 7.71
C GLY A 113 -10.49 -12.44 8.40
N THR A 114 -11.37 -11.90 9.27
CA THR A 114 -12.39 -12.70 9.96
C THR A 114 -13.45 -13.21 8.99
N GLY A 115 -13.91 -12.37 8.05
CA GLY A 115 -14.88 -12.75 7.02
C GLY A 115 -14.34 -13.83 6.08
N ALA A 116 -13.15 -13.62 5.49
CA ALA A 116 -12.53 -14.61 4.62
C ALA A 116 -12.18 -15.91 5.37
N GLY A 117 -11.77 -15.80 6.64
CA GLY A 117 -11.49 -16.96 7.49
C GLY A 117 -12.74 -17.77 7.80
N GLY A 118 -13.84 -17.11 8.16
CA GLY A 118 -15.13 -17.75 8.43
C GLY A 118 -15.71 -18.45 7.20
N LEU A 119 -15.69 -17.78 6.04
CA LEU A 119 -16.11 -18.36 4.76
C LEU A 119 -15.27 -19.56 4.31
N ALA A 120 -14.01 -19.63 4.75
CA ALA A 120 -13.13 -20.75 4.46
C ALA A 120 -13.21 -21.89 5.50
N GLY A 121 -13.99 -21.73 6.57
CA GLY A 121 -14.20 -22.73 7.62
C GLY A 121 -15.29 -23.76 7.28
N GLU A 122 -15.49 -24.72 8.18
CA GLU A 122 -16.46 -25.82 7.99
C GLU A 122 -17.93 -25.38 8.07
N HIS A 123 -18.20 -24.26 8.75
CA HIS A 123 -19.56 -23.72 8.95
C HIS A 123 -19.64 -22.23 8.62
N PRO A 124 -19.69 -21.85 7.33
CA PRO A 124 -19.82 -20.46 6.91
C PRO A 124 -21.10 -19.83 7.42
N LYS A 125 -21.01 -18.61 7.97
CA LYS A 125 -22.16 -17.82 8.42
C LYS A 125 -22.41 -16.64 7.48
N ALA A 126 -23.65 -16.18 7.41
CA ALA A 126 -23.99 -14.97 6.66
C ALA A 126 -23.19 -13.74 7.14
N SER A 127 -22.88 -13.66 8.44
CA SER A 127 -22.03 -12.62 9.01
C SER A 127 -20.61 -12.60 8.46
N ASP A 128 -20.10 -13.73 7.94
CA ASP A 128 -18.73 -13.83 7.44
C ASP A 128 -18.62 -13.13 6.08
N GLN A 129 -19.63 -13.29 5.21
CA GLN A 129 -19.75 -12.51 3.98
C GLN A 129 -19.91 -11.02 4.29
N THR A 130 -20.80 -10.67 5.22
CA THR A 130 -20.99 -9.26 5.62
C THR A 130 -19.69 -8.64 6.13
N ASN A 131 -18.92 -9.34 6.96
CA ASN A 131 -17.63 -8.85 7.46
C ASN A 131 -16.62 -8.65 6.33
N LEU A 132 -16.57 -9.58 5.37
CA LEU A 132 -15.68 -9.49 4.22
C LEU A 132 -16.04 -8.28 3.34
N ASP A 133 -17.32 -8.14 2.99
CA ASP A 133 -17.82 -7.05 2.13
C ASP A 133 -17.60 -5.68 2.78
N VAL A 134 -17.97 -5.54 4.06
CA VAL A 134 -17.78 -4.28 4.81
C VAL A 134 -16.30 -3.96 4.96
N GLY A 135 -15.47 -4.96 5.24
CA GLY A 135 -14.02 -4.78 5.36
C GLY A 135 -13.39 -4.28 4.05
N MET A 136 -13.79 -4.83 2.90
CA MET A 136 -13.31 -4.37 1.59
C MET A 136 -13.82 -2.98 1.24
N ALA A 137 -15.10 -2.70 1.48
CA ALA A 137 -15.67 -1.36 1.28
C ALA A 137 -14.93 -0.31 2.13
N LEU A 138 -14.54 -0.66 3.37
CA LEU A 138 -13.78 0.22 4.25
C LEU A 138 -12.36 0.50 3.72
N LEU A 139 -11.68 -0.52 3.19
CA LEU A 139 -10.36 -0.35 2.56
C LEU A 139 -10.43 0.49 1.28
N GLU A 140 -11.49 0.35 0.49
CA GLU A 140 -11.74 1.19 -0.68
C GLU A 140 -12.03 2.64 -0.32
N ALA A 141 -12.88 2.87 0.69
CA ALA A 141 -13.13 4.22 1.21
C ALA A 141 -11.84 4.87 1.73
N CYS A 142 -10.98 4.09 2.40
CA CYS A 142 -9.67 4.56 2.85
C CYS A 142 -8.78 4.99 1.68
N TRP A 143 -8.72 4.20 0.60
CA TRP A 143 -8.02 4.57 -0.63
C TRP A 143 -8.55 5.88 -1.24
N ALA A 144 -9.87 6.05 -1.29
CA ALA A 144 -10.49 7.28 -1.82
C ALA A 144 -10.11 8.50 -0.97
N ILE A 145 -10.17 8.38 0.36
CA ILE A 145 -9.77 9.43 1.30
C ILE A 145 -8.29 9.78 1.14
N LEU A 146 -7.40 8.78 1.05
CA LEU A 146 -5.96 8.99 0.80
C LEU A 146 -5.71 9.70 -0.52
N THR A 147 -6.45 9.34 -1.57
CA THR A 147 -6.34 9.98 -2.89
C THR A 147 -6.79 11.44 -2.83
N ILE A 148 -7.91 11.74 -2.17
CA ILE A 148 -8.38 13.11 -1.95
C ILE A 148 -7.34 13.91 -1.14
N TRP A 149 -6.76 13.32 -0.11
CA TRP A 149 -5.72 13.95 0.71
C TRP A 149 -4.45 14.25 -0.08
N ALA A 150 -4.02 13.33 -0.95
CA ALA A 150 -2.89 13.54 -1.86
C ALA A 150 -3.19 14.65 -2.89
N LEU A 151 -4.41 14.69 -3.44
CA LEU A 151 -4.83 15.74 -4.38
C LEU A 151 -4.96 17.11 -3.70
N TRP A 152 -5.42 17.16 -2.45
CA TRP A 152 -5.42 18.40 -1.68
C TRP A 152 -3.99 18.89 -1.47
N THR A 153 -3.07 18.00 -1.13
CA THR A 153 -1.65 18.32 -0.94
C THR A 153 -1.01 18.99 -2.17
N LEU A 154 -1.48 18.71 -3.39
CA LEU A 154 -1.01 19.42 -4.59
C LEU A 154 -1.33 20.92 -4.56
N LYS A 155 -2.49 21.29 -4.00
CA LYS A 155 -2.97 22.68 -3.93
C LYS A 155 -2.21 23.50 -2.89
N ASP A 156 -1.64 22.85 -1.88
CA ASP A 156 -0.77 23.51 -0.92
C ASP A 156 0.53 23.90 -1.63
N CYS A 157 0.63 25.19 -1.98
CA CYS A 157 1.82 25.77 -2.59
C CYS A 157 3.02 25.54 -1.67
N SER A 158 3.96 24.71 -2.13
CA SER A 158 5.23 24.54 -1.44
C SER A 158 6.08 25.79 -1.64
N GLU A 159 6.63 26.32 -0.56
CA GLU A 159 7.56 27.43 -0.61
C GLU A 159 8.85 26.95 -1.30
N LYS A 160 9.05 27.35 -2.56
CA LYS A 160 10.09 26.83 -3.48
C LYS A 160 11.53 27.00 -2.96
N THR A 161 11.71 27.78 -1.90
CA THR A 161 12.98 28.08 -1.24
C THR A 161 13.37 27.04 -0.18
N ILE A 162 12.53 26.06 0.15
CA ILE A 162 12.84 25.06 1.18
C ILE A 162 13.72 23.92 0.61
N PRO A 163 14.85 23.59 1.26
CA PRO A 163 15.62 22.36 1.00
C PRO A 163 14.77 21.09 1.01
N GLY A 164 14.77 20.32 -0.08
CA GLY A 164 14.06 19.03 -0.17
C GLY A 164 12.67 19.09 -0.80
N VAL A 165 12.20 20.25 -1.24
CA VAL A 165 10.88 20.41 -1.88
C VAL A 165 10.77 19.61 -3.18
N MET A 166 11.81 19.59 -4.02
CA MET A 166 11.79 18.85 -5.29
C MET A 166 11.60 17.35 -5.06
N GLU A 167 12.25 16.81 -4.04
CA GLU A 167 12.15 15.42 -3.64
C GLU A 167 10.78 15.13 -3.00
N GLY A 168 10.27 16.04 -2.17
CA GLY A 168 8.90 15.96 -1.65
C GLY A 168 7.84 16.00 -2.76
N GLU A 169 8.03 16.82 -3.79
CA GLU A 169 7.20 16.83 -4.99
C GLU A 169 7.30 15.51 -5.76
N MET A 170 8.50 14.96 -5.91
CA MET A 170 8.69 13.67 -6.57
C MET A 170 7.99 12.53 -5.83
N LEU A 171 8.06 12.50 -4.49
CA LEU A 171 7.32 11.55 -3.67
C LEU A 171 5.81 11.71 -3.84
N LEU A 172 5.29 12.95 -3.80
CA LEU A 172 3.85 13.20 -3.96
C LEU A 172 3.34 12.76 -5.34
N HIS A 173 4.04 13.10 -6.42
CA HIS A 173 3.65 12.66 -7.76
C HIS A 173 3.74 11.14 -7.91
N GLY A 174 4.74 10.51 -7.26
CA GLY A 174 4.84 9.06 -7.16
C GLY A 174 3.62 8.44 -6.48
N VAL A 175 3.20 8.98 -5.33
CA VAL A 175 2.00 8.55 -4.60
C VAL A 175 0.74 8.72 -5.46
N LEU A 176 0.56 9.87 -6.11
CA LEU A 176 -0.60 10.12 -6.97
C LEU A 176 -0.68 9.18 -8.17
N LEU A 177 0.46 8.86 -8.78
CA LEU A 177 0.50 7.88 -9.86
C LEU A 177 0.21 6.47 -9.32
N ALA A 178 0.78 6.12 -8.17
CA ALA A 178 0.59 4.84 -7.50
C ALA A 178 -0.87 4.62 -7.06
N THR A 179 -1.57 5.66 -6.59
CA THR A 179 -2.96 5.55 -6.14
C THR A 179 -3.91 5.17 -7.27
N VAL A 180 -3.62 5.55 -8.52
CA VAL A 180 -4.41 5.12 -9.69
C VAL A 180 -4.41 3.59 -9.83
N PHE A 181 -3.23 2.97 -9.74
CA PHE A 181 -3.09 1.52 -9.86
C PHE A 181 -3.63 0.78 -8.63
N VAL A 182 -3.45 1.34 -7.42
CA VAL A 182 -4.11 0.80 -6.23
C VAL A 182 -5.64 0.87 -6.36
N GLY A 183 -6.17 1.94 -6.97
CA GLY A 183 -7.59 2.10 -7.29
C GLY A 183 -8.12 0.94 -8.13
N ILE A 184 -7.44 0.62 -9.23
CA ILE A 184 -7.78 -0.55 -10.08
C ILE A 184 -7.85 -1.83 -9.23
N ARG A 185 -6.88 -2.02 -8.33
CA ARG A 185 -6.79 -3.23 -7.50
C ARG A 185 -7.89 -3.33 -6.45
N VAL A 186 -8.22 -2.24 -5.75
CA VAL A 186 -9.28 -2.24 -4.72
C VAL A 186 -10.65 -2.41 -5.35
N LEU A 187 -10.92 -1.71 -6.46
CA LEU A 187 -12.18 -1.83 -7.21
C LEU A 187 -12.37 -3.23 -7.78
N TYR A 188 -11.30 -3.83 -8.32
CA TYR A 188 -11.35 -5.24 -8.74
C TYR A 188 -11.71 -6.16 -7.58
N GLY A 189 -11.12 -5.96 -6.40
CA GLY A 189 -11.44 -6.73 -5.19
C GLY A 189 -12.90 -6.62 -4.81
N LEU A 190 -13.43 -5.39 -4.73
CA LEU A 190 -14.83 -5.15 -4.41
C LEU A 190 -15.77 -5.78 -5.44
N ILE A 191 -15.55 -5.53 -6.74
CA ILE A 191 -16.41 -6.04 -7.81
C ILE A 191 -16.39 -7.58 -7.83
N ALA A 192 -15.21 -8.19 -7.69
CA ALA A 192 -15.07 -9.64 -7.68
C ALA A 192 -15.86 -10.29 -6.56
N GLU A 193 -15.85 -9.68 -5.37
CA GLU A 193 -16.62 -10.18 -4.24
C GLU A 193 -18.10 -9.85 -4.35
N SER A 194 -18.48 -8.60 -4.62
CA SER A 194 -19.91 -8.22 -4.70
C SER A 194 -20.67 -8.95 -5.80
N THR A 195 -19.98 -9.34 -6.88
CA THR A 195 -20.62 -10.03 -8.01
C THR A 195 -20.65 -11.55 -7.84
N GLN A 196 -19.80 -12.12 -6.97
CA GLN A 196 -19.63 -13.58 -6.76
C GLN A 196 -19.49 -14.40 -8.07
N LYS A 197 -19.07 -13.78 -9.18
CA LYS A 197 -18.90 -14.47 -10.48
C LYS A 197 -17.61 -15.27 -10.46
N GLN A 198 -17.71 -16.56 -10.79
CA GLN A 198 -16.58 -17.50 -10.77
C GLN A 198 -15.36 -17.01 -11.57
N ASN A 199 -15.57 -16.35 -12.72
CA ASN A 199 -14.49 -15.81 -13.55
C ASN A 199 -13.74 -14.64 -12.91
N LEU A 200 -14.39 -13.87 -12.03
CA LEU A 200 -13.80 -12.70 -11.36
C LEU A 200 -13.11 -13.07 -10.05
N ASN A 201 -13.32 -14.29 -9.53
CA ASN A 201 -12.81 -14.73 -8.24
C ASN A 201 -11.26 -14.52 -8.16
N PRO A 202 -10.74 -13.79 -7.16
CA PRO A 202 -9.31 -13.47 -7.05
C PRO A 202 -8.40 -14.68 -6.85
N VAL A 203 -8.96 -15.83 -6.47
CA VAL A 203 -8.25 -17.06 -6.13
C VAL A 203 -8.45 -18.15 -7.20
N ALA A 204 -9.67 -18.32 -7.70
CA ALA A 204 -10.02 -19.41 -8.63
C ALA A 204 -10.46 -18.94 -10.02
N GLY A 205 -10.60 -17.62 -10.22
CA GLY A 205 -11.04 -17.04 -11.48
C GLY A 205 -9.97 -17.07 -12.56
N SER A 206 -10.27 -16.43 -13.69
CA SER A 206 -9.41 -16.43 -14.87
C SER A 206 -7.99 -15.97 -14.53
N LEU A 207 -6.99 -16.75 -14.94
CA LEU A 207 -5.57 -16.42 -14.75
C LEU A 207 -5.24 -15.03 -15.32
N ALA A 208 -5.84 -14.69 -16.48
CA ALA A 208 -5.65 -13.39 -17.12
C ALA A 208 -6.19 -12.26 -16.23
N ILE A 209 -7.40 -12.41 -15.69
CA ILE A 209 -8.04 -11.40 -14.84
C ILE A 209 -7.25 -11.21 -13.54
N ARG A 210 -6.88 -12.31 -12.87
CA ARG A 210 -6.08 -12.28 -11.64
C ARG A 210 -4.71 -11.64 -11.84
N THR A 211 -4.11 -11.84 -13.02
CA THR A 211 -2.82 -11.24 -13.36
C THR A 211 -2.97 -9.75 -13.70
N VAL A 212 -3.93 -9.39 -14.54
CA VAL A 212 -4.10 -8.01 -15.04
C VAL A 212 -4.73 -7.06 -14.03
N LEU A 213 -5.70 -7.52 -13.25
CA LEU A 213 -6.41 -6.69 -12.27
C LEU A 213 -5.94 -6.92 -10.83
N GLY A 214 -5.27 -8.05 -10.57
CA GLY A 214 -4.69 -8.37 -9.26
C GLY A 214 -3.21 -8.01 -9.18
N LEU A 215 -2.36 -8.84 -9.81
CA LEU A 215 -0.90 -8.76 -9.65
C LEU A 215 -0.28 -7.51 -10.30
N LEU A 216 -0.68 -7.18 -11.52
CA LEU A 216 -0.05 -6.10 -12.30
C LEU A 216 -0.19 -4.71 -11.67
N PRO A 217 -1.38 -4.26 -11.21
CA PRO A 217 -1.51 -2.94 -10.61
C PRO A 217 -0.68 -2.81 -9.33
N GLU A 218 -0.62 -3.86 -8.53
CA GLU A 218 0.21 -3.92 -7.32
C GLU A 218 1.70 -3.85 -7.65
N LEU A 219 2.14 -4.60 -8.65
CA LEU A 219 3.52 -4.60 -9.10
C LEU A 219 3.93 -3.22 -9.62
N ILE A 220 3.11 -2.62 -10.48
CA ILE A 220 3.35 -1.29 -11.02
C ILE A 220 3.43 -0.26 -9.87
N THR A 221 2.51 -0.35 -8.91
CA THR A 221 2.52 0.49 -7.69
C THR A 221 3.85 0.33 -6.94
N THR A 222 4.27 -0.90 -6.65
CA THR A 222 5.55 -1.16 -5.96
C THR A 222 6.73 -0.59 -6.74
N LEU A 223 6.76 -0.77 -8.07
CA LEU A 223 7.85 -0.26 -8.91
C LEU A 223 7.90 1.27 -8.92
N ILE A 224 6.75 1.95 -8.98
CA ILE A 224 6.67 3.41 -8.88
C ILE A 224 7.25 3.87 -7.54
N LEU A 225 6.79 3.27 -6.44
CA LEU A 225 7.23 3.65 -5.09
C LEU A 225 8.72 3.38 -4.89
N VAL A 226 9.22 2.23 -5.34
CA VAL A 226 10.65 1.90 -5.31
C VAL A 226 11.47 2.90 -6.13
N PHE A 227 11.01 3.24 -7.34
CA PHE A 227 11.69 4.20 -8.20
C PHE A 227 11.80 5.57 -7.53
N VAL A 228 10.68 6.13 -7.04
CA VAL A 228 10.71 7.46 -6.40
C VAL A 228 11.52 7.44 -5.10
N GLY A 229 11.44 6.36 -4.31
CA GLY A 229 12.27 6.19 -3.12
C GLY A 229 13.77 6.20 -3.44
N PHE A 230 14.18 5.48 -4.48
CA PHE A 230 15.59 5.50 -4.89
C PHE A 230 16.07 6.86 -5.34
N ARG A 231 15.19 7.67 -5.93
CA ARG A 231 15.52 9.03 -6.37
C ARG A 231 15.60 10.02 -5.20
N THR A 232 14.85 9.79 -4.13
CA THR A 232 14.76 10.70 -2.98
C THR A 232 15.57 10.23 -1.76
N ARG A 233 16.22 9.06 -1.83
CA ARG A 233 17.03 8.43 -0.76
C ARG A 233 18.09 9.31 -0.07
N HIS A 234 18.54 10.39 -0.71
CA HIS A 234 19.61 11.26 -0.18
C HIS A 234 19.09 12.43 0.67
N ILE A 235 17.78 12.65 0.70
CA ILE A 235 17.17 13.83 1.30
C ILE A 235 17.44 13.95 2.80
N GLY A 236 17.45 12.83 3.53
CA GLY A 236 17.74 12.77 4.96
C GLY A 236 19.19 13.11 5.34
N ARG A 237 20.13 13.03 4.39
CA ARG A 237 21.54 13.45 4.59
C ARG A 237 21.74 14.93 4.28
N TYR A 238 21.03 15.48 3.30
CA TYR A 238 21.15 16.90 2.94
C TYR A 238 20.67 17.81 4.08
N ASN A 239 19.48 17.53 4.62
CA ASN A 239 18.88 18.35 5.67
C ASN A 239 19.71 18.33 6.98
N ARG A 240 20.37 17.21 7.28
CA ARG A 240 21.23 17.08 8.46
C ARG A 240 22.52 17.90 8.33
N ARG A 241 23.05 18.08 7.11
CA ARG A 241 24.23 18.92 6.86
C ARG A 241 23.89 20.41 6.93
N VAL A 242 22.79 20.83 6.32
CA VAL A 242 22.34 22.25 6.36
C VAL A 242 22.09 22.71 7.81
N VAL A 243 21.47 21.85 8.64
CA VAL A 243 21.28 22.13 10.07
C VAL A 243 22.61 22.20 10.84
N GLN A 244 23.63 21.45 10.41
CA GLN A 244 24.96 21.44 11.06
C GLN A 244 25.86 22.59 10.61
N THR A 245 25.71 23.10 9.37
CA THR A 245 26.54 24.19 8.84
C THR A 245 26.04 25.59 9.24
N GLY A 246 24.85 25.72 9.82
CA GLY A 246 24.33 27.01 10.29
C GLY A 246 24.03 27.99 9.17
N GLU A 247 23.93 27.51 7.93
CA GLU A 247 23.52 28.30 6.77
C GLU A 247 21.98 28.42 6.80
N THR A 248 21.48 29.41 7.54
CA THR A 248 20.07 29.86 7.51
C THR A 248 19.98 31.26 6.93
#